data_AF-A0A7L0EV69-F1
#
_entry.id   AF-A0A7L0EV69-F1
#
_cell.length_a   1.000
_cell.length_b   1.000
_cell.length_c   1.000
_cell.angle_alpha   90.00
_cell.angle_beta   90.00
_cell.angle_gamma   90.00
#
_symmetry.space_group_name_H-M   'P 1'
#
loop_
_entity.id
_entity.type
_entity.pdbx_description
1 polymer ?
#
loop_
_entity_poly.entity_id
_entity_poly.type
_entity_poly.pdbx_seq_one_letter_code
_entity_poly.pdbx_strand_id
1 'polypeptide(L)'
;SQPNGAPPGSPGPPQSGARAGGGAYKAENKRLFGEFLELCTHLTEEHPEVIPFLSGRHQKASPEFLASAEFRNVLSRCLARVRARRNKVYVYINELCTVLKAHTLRRKLPLAPAPASSASSSPPAASSTTPPPPPSSSSPSRPAGSKRQIRYLENLLRVYTGEIRRLQERELDLAELDSEDSPYLQESRLKRKMMRIFERLCQLKQCSSLTGRVIEQRIAYRGTRYPEVNRRIERFINRPEAFPDYSDILKVIQKASARHGLGLARRQMENMAQDAFREVGNRLQERRHLDLVYNFGSHLTDQYRPGTDPALVDPDLAKRLRKNRMVALTRLDDVISRYAQLQDESEEEERARKRAAR
;
A
#
# COMPACT_ATOMS: atom_id res chain seq x y z
N SER A 1 48.64 42.61 -30.15
CA SER A 1 48.60 41.87 -31.42
C SER A 1 47.64 40.71 -31.33
N GLN A 2 46.81 40.51 -32.36
CA GLN A 2 45.91 39.37 -32.60
C GLN A 2 46.72 38.09 -32.98
N PRO A 3 46.10 36.91 -33.27
CA PRO A 3 44.67 36.62 -33.49
C PRO A 3 44.02 35.37 -32.83
N ASN A 4 42.69 35.47 -32.69
CA ASN A 4 41.60 34.52 -33.02
C ASN A 4 41.79 32.99 -33.05
N GLY A 5 40.75 32.31 -32.54
CA GLY A 5 40.39 30.94 -32.89
C GLY A 5 39.01 30.51 -32.38
N ALA A 6 37.92 31.04 -32.97
CA ALA A 6 36.59 30.38 -32.88
C ALA A 6 36.53 29.24 -33.90
N PRO A 7 35.75 28.15 -33.69
CA PRO A 7 34.37 28.11 -34.19
C PRO A 7 33.43 27.24 -33.29
N PRO A 8 32.35 26.58 -33.78
CA PRO A 8 31.02 27.19 -33.84
C PRO A 8 29.92 26.36 -33.14
N GLY A 9 28.66 26.78 -33.32
CA GLY A 9 27.50 26.24 -32.62
C GLY A 9 27.06 24.81 -32.96
N SER A 10 26.20 24.28 -32.09
CA SER A 10 25.61 22.94 -32.13
C SER A 10 24.83 22.63 -33.42
N PRO A 11 25.03 21.46 -34.06
CA PRO A 11 24.06 20.85 -34.94
C PRO A 11 23.00 20.05 -34.15
N GLY A 12 21.79 19.98 -34.69
CA GLY A 12 20.66 19.23 -34.13
C GLY A 12 20.76 17.70 -34.30
N PRO A 13 19.72 16.94 -33.88
CA PRO A 13 19.77 15.48 -33.80
C PRO A 13 19.67 14.80 -35.18
N PRO A 14 20.37 13.67 -35.41
CA PRO A 14 20.12 12.83 -36.57
C PRO A 14 18.81 12.05 -36.38
N GLN A 15 17.96 12.05 -37.42
CA GLN A 15 16.76 11.21 -37.46
C GLN A 15 17.09 9.74 -37.75
N SER A 16 16.20 8.87 -37.26
CA SER A 16 15.98 7.45 -37.59
C SER A 16 16.79 6.82 -38.74
N GLY A 17 17.56 5.77 -38.42
CA GLY A 17 18.15 4.86 -39.39
C GLY A 17 18.29 3.42 -38.88
N ALA A 18 17.63 2.49 -39.58
CA ALA A 18 17.86 1.03 -39.62
C ALA A 18 17.73 0.16 -38.34
N ARG A 19 16.87 -0.87 -38.45
CA ARG A 19 16.78 -2.03 -37.56
C ARG A 19 18.03 -2.95 -37.70
N ALA A 20 18.91 -2.98 -36.70
CA ALA A 20 19.79 -4.12 -36.42
C ALA A 20 20.29 -4.02 -34.97
N GLY A 21 20.11 -5.06 -34.14
CA GLY A 21 20.70 -5.02 -32.78
C GLY A 21 20.17 -6.01 -31.73
N GLY A 22 18.97 -6.56 -31.88
CA GLY A 22 18.33 -7.41 -30.85
C GLY A 22 19.04 -8.72 -30.47
N GLY A 23 20.15 -9.06 -31.13
CA GLY A 23 20.97 -10.24 -30.83
C GLY A 23 22.29 -9.96 -30.12
N ALA A 24 22.82 -8.73 -30.18
CA ALA A 24 24.23 -8.45 -29.84
C ALA A 24 24.57 -8.75 -28.37
N TYR A 25 23.71 -8.32 -27.44
CA TYR A 25 23.98 -8.48 -26.01
C TYR A 25 23.57 -9.83 -25.44
N LYS A 26 22.83 -10.68 -26.18
CA LYS A 26 22.30 -11.94 -25.64
C LYS A 26 23.40 -12.91 -25.20
N ALA A 27 24.48 -13.03 -25.98
CA ALA A 27 25.63 -13.87 -25.63
C ALA A 27 26.48 -13.25 -24.50
N GLU A 28 26.72 -11.94 -24.57
CA GLU A 28 27.47 -11.19 -23.56
C GLU A 28 26.77 -11.24 -22.19
N ASN A 29 25.47 -11.00 -22.14
CA ASN A 29 24.64 -11.05 -20.94
C ASN A 29 24.62 -12.46 -20.32
N LYS A 30 24.55 -13.52 -21.15
CA LYS A 30 24.64 -14.91 -20.64
C LYS A 30 25.99 -15.17 -19.97
N ARG A 31 27.10 -14.67 -20.54
CA ARG A 31 28.44 -14.76 -19.93
C ARG A 31 28.52 -13.98 -18.62
N LEU A 32 28.11 -12.70 -18.62
CA LEU A 32 28.14 -11.82 -17.44
C LEU A 32 27.24 -12.35 -16.31
N PHE A 33 26.12 -12.99 -16.63
CA PHE A 33 25.25 -13.62 -15.63
C PHE A 33 25.87 -14.89 -15.04
N GLY A 34 26.57 -15.70 -15.84
CA GLY A 34 27.36 -16.84 -15.34
C GLY A 34 28.48 -16.39 -14.39
N GLU A 35 29.27 -15.40 -14.81
CA GLU A 35 30.33 -14.76 -14.01
C GLU A 35 29.79 -14.19 -12.68
N PHE A 36 28.57 -13.66 -12.68
CA PHE A 36 27.90 -13.18 -11.46
C PHE A 36 27.43 -14.33 -10.56
N LEU A 37 26.91 -15.43 -11.13
CA LEU A 37 26.51 -16.61 -10.36
C LEU A 37 27.70 -17.31 -9.71
N GLU A 38 28.83 -17.46 -10.41
CA GLU A 38 30.08 -18.00 -9.86
C GLU A 38 30.57 -17.16 -8.68
N LEU A 39 30.63 -15.83 -8.85
CA LEU A 39 30.97 -14.89 -7.78
C LEU A 39 30.01 -14.95 -6.58
N CYS A 40 28.71 -15.15 -6.81
CA CYS A 40 27.75 -15.30 -5.73
C CYS A 40 27.90 -16.63 -5.01
N THR A 41 28.19 -17.72 -5.73
CA THR A 41 28.29 -19.08 -5.17
C THR A 41 29.36 -19.15 -4.08
N HIS A 42 30.53 -18.54 -4.29
CA HIS A 42 31.61 -18.41 -3.29
C HIS A 42 31.35 -17.40 -2.17
N LEU A 43 30.27 -16.61 -2.24
CA LEU A 43 29.94 -15.57 -1.25
C LEU A 43 28.63 -15.86 -0.50
N THR A 44 27.91 -16.92 -0.87
CA THR A 44 26.67 -17.37 -0.23
C THR A 44 26.75 -18.85 0.15
N GLU A 45 27.92 -19.32 0.59
CA GLU A 45 28.14 -20.73 0.98
C GLU A 45 27.24 -21.14 2.17
N GLU A 46 26.93 -20.21 3.08
CA GLU A 46 25.95 -20.37 4.17
C GLU A 46 24.49 -20.50 3.70
N HIS A 47 24.18 -20.06 2.47
CA HIS A 47 22.83 -19.98 1.90
C HIS A 47 22.82 -20.42 0.41
N PRO A 48 23.14 -21.69 0.12
CA PRO A 48 23.26 -22.20 -1.25
C PRO A 48 21.94 -22.12 -2.05
N GLU A 49 20.78 -22.05 -1.38
CA GLU A 49 19.44 -21.89 -1.97
C GLU A 49 19.27 -20.60 -2.80
N VAL A 50 20.12 -19.60 -2.57
CA VAL A 50 20.05 -18.30 -3.27
C VAL A 50 20.44 -18.41 -4.75
N ILE A 51 21.35 -19.33 -5.09
CA ILE A 51 21.82 -19.57 -6.47
C ILE A 51 20.73 -20.17 -7.39
N PRO A 52 20.02 -21.25 -7.02
CA PRO A 52 18.88 -21.74 -7.79
C PRO A 52 17.70 -20.75 -7.78
N PHE A 53 17.48 -19.99 -6.70
CA PHE A 53 16.46 -18.93 -6.69
C PHE A 53 16.75 -17.84 -7.74
N LEU A 54 17.96 -17.27 -7.76
CA LEU A 54 18.38 -16.26 -8.73
C LEU A 54 18.32 -16.81 -10.18
N SER A 55 18.77 -18.04 -10.38
CA SER A 55 18.70 -18.73 -11.67
C SER A 55 17.24 -18.93 -12.14
N GLY A 56 16.34 -19.33 -11.24
CA GLY A 56 14.90 -19.46 -11.51
C GLY A 56 14.20 -18.12 -11.79
N ARG A 57 14.67 -17.02 -11.20
CA ARG A 57 14.20 -15.65 -11.54
C ARG A 57 14.67 -15.24 -12.94
N HIS A 58 15.92 -15.55 -13.31
CA HIS A 58 16.46 -15.30 -14.66
C HIS A 58 15.69 -16.07 -15.74
N GLN A 59 15.41 -17.36 -15.53
CA GLN A 59 14.61 -18.17 -16.48
C GLN A 59 13.20 -17.63 -16.73
N LYS A 60 12.61 -16.89 -15.77
CA LYS A 60 11.27 -16.30 -15.87
C LYS A 60 11.24 -14.89 -16.49
N ALA A 61 12.40 -14.26 -16.69
CA ALA A 61 12.51 -12.93 -17.30
C ALA A 61 12.25 -12.97 -18.82
N SER A 62 11.81 -11.85 -19.40
CA SER A 62 11.48 -11.80 -20.83
C SER A 62 12.74 -11.97 -21.69
N PRO A 63 12.68 -12.74 -22.81
CA PRO A 63 13.85 -12.97 -23.66
C PRO A 63 14.34 -11.70 -24.35
N GLU A 64 13.46 -10.72 -24.55
CA GLU A 64 13.78 -9.39 -25.07
C GLU A 64 14.61 -8.58 -24.05
N PHE A 65 14.22 -8.58 -22.77
CA PHE A 65 15.00 -7.95 -21.71
C PHE A 65 16.37 -8.63 -21.52
N LEU A 66 16.41 -9.96 -21.52
CA LEU A 66 17.67 -10.71 -21.39
C LEU A 66 18.65 -10.46 -22.55
N ALA A 67 18.16 -10.04 -23.73
CA ALA A 67 18.96 -9.64 -24.88
C ALA A 67 19.25 -8.13 -24.95
N SER A 68 18.83 -7.34 -23.96
CA SER A 68 18.93 -5.88 -23.97
C SER A 68 20.28 -5.35 -23.44
N ALA A 69 20.61 -4.12 -23.86
CA ALA A 69 21.70 -3.33 -23.25
C ALA A 69 21.40 -2.91 -21.80
N GLU A 70 20.12 -2.79 -21.44
CA GLU A 70 19.69 -2.47 -20.07
C GLU A 70 20.11 -3.56 -19.10
N PHE A 71 19.80 -4.82 -19.41
CA PHE A 71 20.20 -5.96 -18.58
C PHE A 71 21.72 -6.07 -18.47
N ARG A 72 22.46 -5.81 -19.56
CA ARG A 72 23.93 -5.72 -19.53
C ARG A 72 24.43 -4.68 -18.52
N ASN A 73 23.88 -3.48 -18.58
CA ASN A 73 24.27 -2.38 -17.70
C ASN A 73 23.89 -2.63 -16.24
N VAL A 74 22.85 -3.43 -15.96
CA VAL A 74 22.54 -3.93 -14.61
C VAL A 74 23.61 -4.94 -14.17
N LEU A 75 23.87 -5.99 -14.97
CA LEU A 75 24.87 -7.02 -14.64
C LEU A 75 26.27 -6.42 -14.39
N SER A 76 26.77 -5.56 -15.27
CA SER A 76 28.09 -4.93 -15.10
C SER A 76 28.18 -4.07 -13.83
N ARG A 77 27.10 -3.38 -13.45
CA ARG A 77 27.04 -2.62 -12.19
C ARG A 77 27.02 -3.55 -10.97
N CYS A 78 26.23 -4.63 -11.00
CA CYS A 78 26.17 -5.61 -9.92
C CYS A 78 27.52 -6.34 -9.74
N LEU A 79 28.17 -6.77 -10.84
CA LEU A 79 29.51 -7.37 -10.84
C LEU A 79 30.57 -6.43 -10.23
N ALA A 80 30.62 -5.17 -10.68
CA ALA A 80 31.56 -4.18 -10.13
C ALA A 80 31.34 -3.93 -8.64
N ARG A 81 30.08 -3.88 -8.19
CA ARG A 81 29.73 -3.69 -6.77
C ARG A 81 30.05 -4.90 -5.90
N VAL A 82 29.74 -6.13 -6.34
CA VAL A 82 30.12 -7.37 -5.64
C VAL A 82 31.64 -7.45 -5.47
N ARG A 83 32.40 -7.14 -6.52
CA ARG A 83 33.87 -7.11 -6.49
C ARG A 83 34.41 -6.09 -5.48
N ALA A 84 33.83 -4.89 -5.44
CA ALA A 84 34.26 -3.83 -4.53
C ALA A 84 33.82 -4.02 -3.06
N ARG A 85 32.67 -4.65 -2.80
CA ARG A 85 32.09 -4.80 -1.45
C ARG A 85 31.40 -6.16 -1.27
N ARG A 86 32.20 -7.22 -1.16
CA ARG A 86 31.74 -8.61 -1.03
C ARG A 86 30.71 -8.85 0.08
N ASN A 87 30.85 -8.15 1.22
CA ASN A 87 29.93 -8.26 2.36
C ASN A 87 28.48 -7.77 2.08
N LYS A 88 28.21 -7.15 0.93
CA LYS A 88 26.86 -6.73 0.51
C LYS A 88 26.28 -7.59 -0.62
N VAL A 89 26.82 -8.80 -0.86
CA VAL A 89 26.39 -9.72 -1.93
C VAL A 89 24.86 -9.89 -1.99
N TYR A 90 24.19 -10.13 -0.85
CA TYR A 90 22.72 -10.29 -0.80
C TYR A 90 21.94 -9.05 -1.26
N VAL A 91 22.48 -7.84 -1.05
CA VAL A 91 21.87 -6.60 -1.53
C VAL A 91 21.94 -6.53 -3.06
N TYR A 92 23.07 -6.94 -3.65
CA TYR A 92 23.27 -6.94 -5.10
C TYR A 92 22.50 -8.07 -5.80
N ILE A 93 22.38 -9.23 -5.14
CA ILE A 93 21.49 -10.31 -5.57
C ILE A 93 20.03 -9.83 -5.54
N ASN A 94 19.59 -9.14 -4.47
CA ASN A 94 18.23 -8.61 -4.39
C ASN A 94 17.96 -7.49 -5.42
N GLU A 95 18.93 -6.62 -5.70
CA GLU A 95 18.88 -5.63 -6.78
C GLU A 95 18.64 -6.33 -8.13
N LEU A 96 19.43 -7.36 -8.46
CA LEU A 96 19.30 -8.13 -9.69
C LEU A 96 17.98 -8.92 -9.75
N CYS A 97 17.56 -9.56 -8.66
CA CYS A 97 16.27 -10.25 -8.54
C CYS A 97 15.09 -9.31 -8.73
N THR A 98 15.15 -8.08 -8.21
CA THR A 98 14.10 -7.06 -8.34
C THR A 98 13.96 -6.62 -9.80
N VAL A 99 15.08 -6.38 -10.48
CA VAL A 99 15.09 -6.07 -11.92
C VAL A 99 14.55 -7.24 -12.73
N LEU A 100 15.05 -8.46 -12.53
CA LEU A 100 14.55 -9.65 -13.22
C LEU A 100 13.03 -9.83 -13.00
N LYS A 101 12.54 -9.61 -11.77
CA LYS A 101 11.10 -9.64 -11.42
C LYS A 101 10.29 -8.60 -12.19
N ALA A 102 10.79 -7.37 -12.34
CA ALA A 102 10.12 -6.29 -13.08
C ALA A 102 9.95 -6.62 -14.57
N HIS A 103 10.92 -7.31 -15.18
CA HIS A 103 10.90 -7.72 -16.58
C HIS A 103 10.43 -9.18 -16.80
N THR A 104 9.78 -9.81 -15.82
CA THR A 104 9.07 -11.08 -16.06
C THR A 104 7.80 -10.84 -16.89
N LEU A 105 7.58 -11.67 -17.91
CA LEU A 105 6.32 -11.64 -18.66
C LEU A 105 5.19 -12.09 -17.75
N ARG A 106 4.41 -11.13 -17.22
CA ARG A 106 3.14 -11.45 -16.57
C ARG A 106 2.21 -12.04 -17.61
N ARG A 107 2.10 -13.37 -17.60
CA ARG A 107 1.23 -14.19 -18.44
C ARG A 107 -0.23 -13.83 -18.18
N LYS A 108 -0.71 -12.73 -18.79
CA LYS A 108 -2.13 -12.41 -18.87
C LYS A 108 -2.79 -13.55 -19.64
N LEU A 109 -3.63 -14.31 -18.95
CA LEU A 109 -4.47 -15.31 -19.60
C LEU A 109 -5.39 -14.56 -20.59
N PRO A 110 -5.40 -14.90 -21.89
CA PRO A 110 -6.22 -14.18 -22.86
C PRO A 110 -7.70 -14.50 -22.62
N LEU A 111 -8.52 -13.49 -22.32
CA LEU A 111 -9.95 -13.56 -22.56
C LEU A 111 -10.23 -13.06 -23.98
N ALA A 112 -11.01 -13.83 -24.74
CA ALA A 112 -11.39 -13.47 -26.09
C ALA A 112 -12.30 -12.21 -26.11
N PRO A 113 -12.15 -11.32 -27.10
CA PRO A 113 -13.05 -10.17 -27.27
C PRO A 113 -14.41 -10.63 -27.83
N ALA A 114 -15.50 -10.06 -27.30
CA ALA A 114 -16.83 -10.24 -27.86
C ALA A 114 -16.97 -9.44 -29.18
N PRO A 115 -17.74 -9.92 -30.18
CA PRO A 115 -17.87 -9.25 -31.46
C PRO A 115 -18.68 -7.95 -31.33
N ALA A 116 -18.30 -6.95 -32.14
CA ALA A 116 -19.08 -5.76 -32.32
C ALA A 116 -20.34 -6.04 -33.18
N SER A 117 -21.39 -5.26 -32.96
CA SER A 117 -22.45 -5.07 -33.96
C SER A 117 -22.88 -3.61 -33.92
N SER A 118 -22.55 -2.94 -35.01
CA SER A 118 -22.84 -1.54 -35.29
C SER A 118 -24.25 -1.38 -35.89
N ALA A 119 -24.96 -0.34 -35.48
CA ALA A 119 -26.02 0.27 -36.29
C ALA A 119 -26.02 1.78 -36.07
N SER A 120 -26.13 2.53 -37.16
CA SER A 120 -25.88 3.96 -37.29
C SER A 120 -27.16 4.79 -37.43
N SER A 121 -27.17 6.05 -36.96
CA SER A 121 -27.62 7.20 -37.75
C SER A 121 -27.54 8.54 -36.99
N SER A 122 -27.25 9.60 -37.75
CA SER A 122 -27.22 11.03 -37.40
C SER A 122 -27.51 11.83 -38.69
N PRO A 123 -27.66 13.18 -38.71
CA PRO A 123 -28.09 14.14 -37.68
C PRO A 123 -29.47 14.73 -38.17
N PRO A 124 -29.77 16.03 -38.44
CA PRO A 124 -29.23 17.32 -37.97
C PRO A 124 -30.25 18.44 -37.62
N ALA A 125 -29.69 19.58 -37.17
CA ALA A 125 -30.07 20.98 -37.44
C ALA A 125 -31.12 21.76 -36.59
N ALA A 126 -30.61 22.87 -36.05
CA ALA A 126 -31.19 24.23 -35.97
C ALA A 126 -32.12 24.68 -34.81
N SER A 127 -31.50 25.47 -33.90
CA SER A 127 -31.91 26.85 -33.53
C SER A 127 -33.03 27.18 -32.51
N SER A 128 -32.55 27.65 -31.34
CA SER A 128 -32.94 28.89 -30.62
C SER A 128 -34.24 29.06 -29.80
N THR A 129 -34.03 29.65 -28.60
CA THR A 129 -34.90 30.55 -27.78
C THR A 129 -35.68 29.97 -26.58
N THR A 130 -35.48 30.61 -25.43
CA THR A 130 -36.19 30.55 -24.12
C THR A 130 -37.51 31.36 -24.14
N PRO A 131 -38.48 31.30 -23.16
CA PRO A 131 -38.30 31.28 -21.69
C PRO A 131 -39.35 30.37 -20.92
N PRO A 132 -39.92 30.65 -19.70
CA PRO A 132 -39.81 29.70 -18.58
C PRO A 132 -41.18 29.27 -17.94
N PRO A 133 -41.25 28.81 -16.67
CA PRO A 133 -41.74 27.48 -16.24
C PRO A 133 -43.26 27.42 -15.88
N PRO A 134 -43.84 26.21 -15.64
CA PRO A 134 -44.07 25.76 -14.25
C PRO A 134 -43.90 24.21 -14.07
N PRO A 135 -44.54 23.49 -13.10
CA PRO A 135 -43.79 22.91 -11.99
C PRO A 135 -43.72 21.37 -11.96
N SER A 136 -42.77 20.87 -11.17
CA SER A 136 -42.80 19.57 -10.47
C SER A 136 -43.20 18.30 -11.23
N SER A 137 -42.21 17.58 -11.76
CA SER A 137 -42.27 16.11 -11.84
C SER A 137 -40.87 15.49 -11.81
N SER A 138 -40.67 14.54 -10.88
CA SER A 138 -39.63 13.49 -10.88
C SER A 138 -38.25 13.81 -11.49
N SER A 139 -37.22 13.88 -10.65
CA SER A 139 -35.84 13.69 -11.09
C SER A 139 -35.71 12.37 -11.88
N PRO A 140 -34.97 12.34 -13.01
CA PRO A 140 -34.88 11.15 -13.83
C PRO A 140 -34.10 10.07 -13.08
N SER A 141 -34.79 9.05 -12.62
CA SER A 141 -34.15 7.86 -12.05
C SER A 141 -33.27 7.24 -13.13
N ARG A 142 -31.94 7.26 -12.92
CA ARG A 142 -31.01 6.49 -13.74
C ARG A 142 -31.53 5.06 -13.87
N PRO A 143 -31.48 4.42 -15.06
CA PRO A 143 -31.97 3.06 -15.21
C PRO A 143 -31.25 2.13 -14.23
N ALA A 144 -32.02 1.42 -13.41
CA ALA A 144 -31.49 0.44 -12.47
C ALA A 144 -30.73 -0.66 -13.22
N GLY A 145 -29.69 -1.21 -12.60
CA GLY A 145 -28.85 -2.23 -13.23
C GLY A 145 -29.65 -3.46 -13.68
N SER A 146 -29.24 -4.07 -14.80
CA SER A 146 -29.91 -5.26 -15.33
C SER A 146 -30.02 -6.35 -14.26
N LYS A 147 -31.25 -6.81 -13.95
CA LYS A 147 -31.52 -7.83 -12.93
C LYS A 147 -30.70 -9.11 -13.13
N ARG A 148 -30.39 -9.47 -14.39
CA ARG A 148 -29.52 -10.60 -14.75
C ARG A 148 -28.05 -10.35 -14.35
N GLN A 149 -27.54 -9.14 -14.56
CA GLN A 149 -26.18 -8.74 -14.17
C GLN A 149 -26.01 -8.71 -12.64
N ILE A 150 -27.03 -8.22 -11.92
CA ILE A 150 -27.04 -8.20 -10.45
C ILE A 150 -26.95 -9.64 -9.90
N ARG A 151 -27.83 -10.55 -10.35
CA ARG A 151 -27.79 -11.96 -9.95
C ARG A 151 -26.46 -12.65 -10.26
N TYR A 152 -25.86 -12.36 -11.42
CA TYR A 152 -24.54 -12.89 -11.78
C TYR A 152 -23.44 -12.43 -10.82
N LEU A 153 -23.40 -11.14 -10.49
CA LEU A 153 -22.41 -10.59 -9.56
C LEU A 153 -22.62 -11.06 -8.12
N GLU A 154 -23.87 -11.25 -7.67
CA GLU A 154 -24.20 -11.85 -6.38
C GLU A 154 -23.74 -13.32 -6.29
N ASN A 155 -23.93 -14.11 -7.36
CA ASN A 155 -23.43 -15.48 -7.40
C ASN A 155 -21.89 -15.53 -7.44
N LEU A 156 -21.25 -14.64 -8.20
CA LEU A 156 -19.79 -14.53 -8.25
C LEU A 156 -19.21 -14.13 -6.87
N LEU A 157 -19.90 -13.27 -6.13
CA LEU A 157 -19.54 -12.91 -4.75
C LEU A 157 -19.56 -14.16 -3.86
N ARG A 158 -20.61 -14.99 -3.92
CA ARG A 158 -20.74 -16.25 -3.18
C ARG A 158 -19.61 -17.23 -3.50
N VAL A 159 -19.26 -17.38 -4.79
CA VAL A 159 -18.12 -18.22 -5.22
C VAL A 159 -16.81 -17.72 -4.62
N TYR A 160 -16.56 -16.41 -4.62
CA TYR A 160 -15.37 -15.84 -4.01
C TYR A 160 -15.35 -15.99 -2.48
N THR A 161 -16.50 -15.88 -1.80
CA THR A 161 -16.59 -16.16 -0.36
C THR A 161 -16.24 -17.62 -0.05
N GLY A 162 -16.73 -18.58 -0.85
CA GLY A 162 -16.39 -20.00 -0.68
C GLY A 162 -14.90 -20.27 -0.85
N GLU A 163 -14.29 -19.73 -1.91
CA GLU A 163 -12.85 -19.92 -2.15
C GLU A 163 -11.98 -19.18 -1.11
N ILE A 164 -12.41 -18.02 -0.60
CA ILE A 164 -11.72 -17.34 0.51
C ILE A 164 -11.72 -18.23 1.76
N ARG A 165 -12.84 -18.87 2.12
CA ARG A 165 -12.90 -19.79 3.28
C ARG A 165 -11.96 -20.98 3.11
N ARG A 166 -11.98 -21.60 1.92
CA ARG A 166 -11.08 -22.72 1.57
C ARG A 166 -9.59 -22.35 1.63
N LEU A 167 -9.24 -21.10 1.31
CA LEU A 167 -7.86 -20.59 1.44
C LEU A 167 -7.48 -20.26 2.89
N GLN A 168 -8.43 -19.83 3.71
CA GLN A 168 -8.23 -19.55 5.14
C GLN A 168 -8.07 -20.81 5.99
N GLU A 169 -8.66 -21.93 5.55
CA GLU A 169 -8.53 -23.25 6.17
C GLU A 169 -7.23 -23.98 5.78
N ARG A 170 -6.46 -23.48 4.80
CA ARG A 170 -5.21 -24.11 4.38
C ARG A 170 -4.06 -23.72 5.31
N GLU A 171 -3.41 -24.73 5.86
CA GLU A 171 -2.12 -24.58 6.55
C GLU A 171 -1.00 -24.23 5.56
N LEU A 172 -0.06 -23.39 5.98
CA LEU A 172 1.11 -22.98 5.18
C LEU A 172 2.38 -23.50 5.84
N ASP A 173 3.25 -24.14 5.07
CA ASP A 173 4.62 -24.45 5.49
C ASP A 173 5.58 -23.26 5.27
N LEU A 174 6.85 -23.41 5.67
CA LEU A 174 7.86 -22.35 5.56
C LEU A 174 8.21 -21.97 4.11
N ALA A 175 8.10 -22.90 3.16
CA ALA A 175 8.34 -22.63 1.73
C ALA A 175 7.13 -21.94 1.08
N GLU A 176 5.91 -22.29 1.50
CA GLU A 176 4.70 -21.57 1.11
C GLU A 176 4.65 -20.15 1.67
N LEU A 177 5.22 -19.89 2.85
CA LEU A 177 5.32 -18.53 3.41
C LEU A 177 6.22 -17.60 2.58
N ASP A 178 7.30 -18.10 1.97
CA ASP A 178 8.14 -17.34 1.02
C ASP A 178 7.57 -17.30 -0.42
N SER A 179 6.54 -18.11 -0.69
CA SER A 179 5.93 -18.19 -2.03
C SER A 179 5.15 -16.94 -2.41
N GLU A 180 5.51 -16.34 -3.54
CA GLU A 180 4.83 -15.18 -4.13
C GLU A 180 3.37 -15.44 -4.50
N ASP A 181 2.96 -16.71 -4.64
CA ASP A 181 1.58 -17.14 -4.91
C ASP A 181 1.06 -18.05 -3.79
N SER A 182 1.50 -17.82 -2.55
CA SER A 182 0.99 -18.49 -1.34
C SER A 182 -0.54 -18.36 -1.17
N PRO A 183 -1.20 -19.30 -0.47
CA PRO A 183 -2.64 -19.25 -0.21
C PRO A 183 -3.10 -17.92 0.39
N TYR A 184 -2.34 -17.37 1.34
CA TYR A 184 -2.56 -16.06 1.95
C TYR A 184 -2.53 -14.90 0.94
N LEU A 185 -1.56 -14.89 0.02
CA LEU A 185 -1.49 -13.88 -1.04
C LEU A 185 -2.58 -14.06 -2.11
N GLN A 186 -3.09 -15.28 -2.31
CA GLN A 186 -4.26 -15.53 -3.15
C GLN A 186 -5.55 -15.02 -2.48
N GLU A 187 -5.74 -15.28 -1.18
CA GLU A 187 -6.86 -14.79 -0.37
C GLU A 187 -6.94 -13.25 -0.42
N SER A 188 -5.81 -12.57 -0.20
CA SER A 188 -5.69 -11.11 -0.33
C SER A 188 -6.09 -10.58 -1.71
N ARG A 189 -5.78 -11.32 -2.79
CA ARG A 189 -6.18 -10.96 -4.16
C ARG A 189 -7.68 -11.18 -4.39
N LEU A 190 -8.26 -12.23 -3.84
CA LEU A 190 -9.70 -12.51 -3.92
C LEU A 190 -10.52 -11.50 -3.10
N LYS A 191 -10.14 -11.21 -1.85
CA LYS A 191 -10.75 -10.15 -1.01
C LYS A 191 -10.78 -8.81 -1.75
N ARG A 192 -9.69 -8.40 -2.41
CA ARG A 192 -9.65 -7.17 -3.23
C ARG A 192 -10.56 -7.22 -4.47
N LYS A 193 -10.73 -8.37 -5.12
CA LYS A 193 -11.70 -8.52 -6.23
C LYS A 193 -13.15 -8.50 -5.72
N MET A 194 -13.40 -9.11 -4.57
CA MET A 194 -14.70 -9.14 -3.89
C MET A 194 -15.20 -7.73 -3.58
N MET A 195 -14.36 -6.85 -3.04
CA MET A 195 -14.72 -5.45 -2.79
C MET A 195 -15.11 -4.69 -4.07
N ARG A 196 -14.41 -4.89 -5.19
CA ARG A 196 -14.77 -4.27 -6.49
C ARG A 196 -16.12 -4.75 -7.02
N ILE A 197 -16.46 -6.03 -6.78
CA ILE A 197 -17.77 -6.59 -7.12
C ILE A 197 -18.86 -5.96 -6.23
N PHE A 198 -18.59 -5.81 -4.93
CA PHE A 198 -19.49 -5.15 -3.99
C PHE A 198 -19.74 -3.68 -4.37
N GLU A 199 -18.69 -2.89 -4.64
CA GLU A 199 -18.80 -1.51 -5.14
C GLU A 199 -19.65 -1.44 -6.41
N ARG A 200 -19.45 -2.37 -7.36
CA ARG A 200 -20.24 -2.42 -8.59
C ARG A 200 -21.69 -2.83 -8.34
N LEU A 201 -21.96 -3.70 -7.37
CA LEU A 201 -23.32 -4.05 -6.95
C LEU A 201 -24.03 -2.85 -6.31
N CYS A 202 -23.37 -2.09 -5.44
CA CYS A 202 -23.92 -0.85 -4.87
C CYS A 202 -24.28 0.17 -5.96
N GLN A 203 -23.39 0.37 -6.95
CA GLN A 203 -23.68 1.23 -8.12
C GLN A 203 -24.91 0.78 -8.92
N LEU A 204 -25.04 -0.53 -9.18
CA LEU A 204 -26.14 -1.09 -9.97
C LEU A 204 -27.48 -1.08 -9.21
N LYS A 205 -27.45 -1.21 -7.88
CA LYS A 205 -28.61 -1.13 -6.97
C LYS A 205 -28.94 0.30 -6.52
N GLN A 206 -28.09 1.28 -6.83
CA GLN A 206 -28.21 2.68 -6.40
C GLN A 206 -28.16 2.85 -4.87
N CYS A 207 -27.40 1.98 -4.19
CA CYS A 207 -27.17 2.03 -2.75
C CYS A 207 -25.81 2.67 -2.43
N SER A 208 -25.64 3.13 -1.19
CA SER A 208 -24.34 3.52 -0.66
C SER A 208 -23.36 2.33 -0.61
N SER A 209 -22.06 2.61 -0.63
CA SER A 209 -21.00 1.62 -0.41
C SER A 209 -20.61 1.46 1.06
N LEU A 210 -21.35 2.10 1.98
CA LEU A 210 -21.19 1.92 3.43
C LEU A 210 -21.47 0.47 3.83
N THR A 211 -20.66 -0.04 4.75
CA THR A 211 -20.69 -1.44 5.20
C THR A 211 -21.24 -1.61 6.62
N GLY A 212 -21.54 -0.52 7.33
CA GLY A 212 -22.01 -0.54 8.71
C GLY A 212 -20.88 -0.63 9.74
N ARG A 213 -19.62 -0.42 9.32
CA ARG A 213 -18.44 -0.50 10.19
C ARG A 213 -18.42 0.57 11.26
N VAL A 214 -17.78 0.27 12.39
CA VAL A 214 -17.69 1.21 13.52
C VAL A 214 -16.90 2.48 13.14
N ILE A 215 -15.89 2.37 12.27
CA ILE A 215 -15.19 3.56 11.74
C ILE A 215 -16.07 4.49 10.87
N GLU A 216 -17.18 4.00 10.31
CA GLU A 216 -18.14 4.81 9.55
C GLU A 216 -19.04 5.64 10.47
N GLN A 217 -19.12 5.29 11.77
CA GLN A 217 -19.94 6.00 12.74
C GLN A 217 -19.33 7.38 13.07
N ARG A 218 -20.19 8.40 13.05
CA ARG A 218 -19.83 9.80 13.33
C ARG A 218 -19.60 10.02 14.81
N ILE A 219 -18.38 10.40 15.18
CA ILE A 219 -18.05 10.86 16.53
C ILE A 219 -18.57 12.28 16.71
N ALA A 220 -19.56 12.47 17.57
CA ALA A 220 -19.98 13.81 18.00
C ALA A 220 -18.91 14.42 18.94
N TYR A 221 -18.70 15.73 18.85
CA TYR A 221 -17.77 16.45 19.72
C TYR A 221 -18.42 17.71 20.30
N ARG A 222 -18.39 17.84 21.63
CA ARG A 222 -19.01 18.94 22.40
C ARG A 222 -18.12 19.41 23.58
N GLY A 223 -16.81 19.13 23.54
CA GLY A 223 -15.90 19.38 24.67
C GLY A 223 -15.65 20.84 25.02
N THR A 224 -15.91 21.78 24.09
CA THR A 224 -15.73 23.22 24.35
C THR A 224 -17.05 23.95 24.54
N ARG A 225 -17.00 25.13 25.18
CA ARG A 225 -18.17 26.03 25.31
C ARG A 225 -18.57 26.72 24.00
N TYR A 226 -17.79 26.60 22.92
CA TYR A 226 -17.96 27.33 21.67
C TYR A 226 -18.49 26.39 20.56
N PRO A 227 -19.78 26.49 20.16
CA PRO A 227 -20.36 25.61 19.14
C PRO A 227 -19.63 25.65 17.78
N GLU A 228 -19.02 26.77 17.43
CA GLU A 228 -18.27 27.02 16.19
C GLU A 228 -17.00 26.16 16.16
N VAL A 229 -16.29 26.10 17.29
CA VAL A 229 -15.12 25.27 17.51
C VAL A 229 -15.52 23.80 17.49
N ASN A 230 -16.57 23.44 18.26
CA ASN A 230 -17.08 22.08 18.34
C ASN A 230 -17.42 21.51 16.96
N ARG A 231 -18.24 22.22 16.17
CA ARG A 231 -18.62 21.85 14.79
C ARG A 231 -17.42 21.76 13.85
N ARG A 232 -16.30 22.42 14.13
CA ARG A 232 -15.10 22.40 13.26
C ARG A 232 -14.18 21.24 13.60
N ILE A 233 -13.99 20.93 14.87
CA ILE A 233 -13.31 19.71 15.35
C ILE A 233 -14.11 18.49 14.90
N GLU A 234 -15.43 18.46 15.10
CA GLU A 234 -16.29 17.35 14.69
C GLU A 234 -16.21 17.05 13.18
N ARG A 235 -16.17 18.09 12.32
CA ARG A 235 -15.97 17.93 10.87
C ARG A 235 -14.54 17.55 10.47
N PHE A 236 -13.57 17.67 11.36
CA PHE A 236 -12.18 17.30 11.11
C PHE A 236 -11.96 15.81 11.43
N ILE A 237 -12.43 15.35 12.60
CA ILE A 237 -12.23 13.98 13.11
C ILE A 237 -13.07 12.92 12.38
N ASN A 238 -14.14 13.34 11.68
CA ASN A 238 -15.01 12.46 10.90
C ASN A 238 -14.67 12.43 9.40
N ARG A 239 -13.46 12.85 9.02
CA ARG A 239 -12.92 12.66 7.67
C ARG A 239 -12.38 11.23 7.51
N PRO A 240 -12.37 10.66 6.29
CA PRO A 240 -11.71 9.38 6.05
C PRO A 240 -10.23 9.46 6.47
N GLU A 241 -9.75 8.41 7.13
CA GLU A 241 -8.36 8.23 7.59
C GLU A 241 -7.81 9.33 8.53
N ALA A 242 -8.64 10.25 9.03
CA ALA A 242 -8.18 11.31 9.91
C ALA A 242 -7.82 10.80 11.33
N PHE A 243 -6.56 10.97 11.70
CA PHE A 243 -6.07 10.90 13.06
C PHE A 243 -5.26 12.18 13.36
N PRO A 244 -5.83 13.18 14.06
CA PRO A 244 -5.16 14.46 14.32
C PRO A 244 -3.88 14.30 15.14
N ASP A 245 -2.92 15.20 14.92
CA ASP A 245 -1.95 15.56 15.95
C ASP A 245 -2.48 16.74 16.82
N TYR A 246 -1.75 17.11 17.87
CA TYR A 246 -2.08 18.27 18.70
C TYR A 246 -2.09 19.59 17.88
N SER A 247 -1.12 19.74 16.97
CA SER A 247 -0.95 20.93 16.15
C SER A 247 -2.16 21.19 15.24
N ASP A 248 -2.78 20.14 14.72
CA ASP A 248 -3.94 20.20 13.85
C ASP A 248 -5.19 20.60 14.61
N ILE A 249 -5.40 20.07 15.81
CA ILE A 249 -6.48 20.51 16.70
C ILE A 249 -6.30 21.99 17.06
N LEU A 250 -5.08 22.41 17.41
CA LEU A 250 -4.76 23.82 17.70
C LEU A 250 -5.02 24.73 16.47
N LYS A 251 -4.56 24.34 15.27
CA LYS A 251 -4.85 25.06 14.02
C LYS A 251 -6.35 25.14 13.73
N VAL A 252 -7.12 24.09 14.04
CA VAL A 252 -8.58 24.07 13.86
C VAL A 252 -9.27 25.07 14.81
N ILE A 253 -8.84 25.13 16.07
CA ILE A 253 -9.35 26.08 17.08
C ILE A 253 -8.98 27.52 16.69
N GLN A 254 -7.73 27.80 16.33
CA GLN A 254 -7.28 29.12 15.86
C GLN A 254 -8.09 29.59 14.65
N LYS A 255 -8.30 28.72 13.65
CA LYS A 255 -9.11 29.02 12.45
C LYS A 255 -10.62 29.15 12.73
N ALA A 256 -11.12 28.59 13.83
CA ALA A 256 -12.48 28.82 14.30
C ALA A 256 -12.57 30.18 15.02
N SER A 257 -11.66 30.46 15.96
CA SER A 257 -11.58 31.71 16.71
C SER A 257 -11.49 32.93 15.78
N ALA A 258 -10.52 32.94 14.87
CA ALA A 258 -10.32 34.04 13.93
C ALA A 258 -11.50 34.25 12.95
N ARG A 259 -12.18 33.17 12.52
CA ARG A 259 -13.33 33.28 11.61
C ARG A 259 -14.59 33.81 12.28
N HIS A 260 -14.77 33.53 13.57
CA HIS A 260 -15.98 33.86 14.32
C HIS A 260 -15.79 34.98 15.34
N GLY A 261 -14.62 35.65 15.35
CA GLY A 261 -14.35 36.79 16.22
C GLY A 261 -14.36 36.45 17.71
N LEU A 262 -14.03 35.21 18.09
CA LEU A 262 -14.25 34.70 19.46
C LEU A 262 -13.35 35.33 20.54
N GLY A 263 -12.41 36.22 20.19
CA GLY A 263 -11.55 36.95 21.13
C GLY A 263 -10.61 36.09 21.99
N LEU A 264 -10.44 34.81 21.67
CA LEU A 264 -9.72 33.86 22.52
C LEU A 264 -8.22 34.19 22.61
N ALA A 265 -7.71 34.33 23.83
CA ALA A 265 -6.29 34.50 24.08
C ALA A 265 -5.50 33.23 23.69
N ARG A 266 -4.24 33.39 23.27
CA ARG A 266 -3.38 32.29 22.80
C ARG A 266 -3.33 31.11 23.80
N ARG A 267 -3.02 31.38 25.06
CA ARG A 267 -2.96 30.38 26.14
C ARG A 267 -4.29 29.65 26.36
N GLN A 268 -5.42 30.34 26.18
CA GLN A 268 -6.76 29.73 26.28
C GLN A 268 -7.01 28.76 25.11
N MET A 269 -6.57 29.11 23.90
CA MET A 269 -6.65 28.22 22.73
C MET A 269 -5.72 27.00 22.86
N GLU A 270 -4.54 27.17 23.44
CA GLU A 270 -3.57 26.08 23.69
C GLU A 270 -4.12 25.08 24.72
N ASN A 271 -4.64 25.55 25.87
CA ASN A 271 -5.31 24.69 26.85
C ASN A 271 -6.51 23.96 26.22
N MET A 272 -7.38 24.68 25.51
CA MET A 272 -8.55 24.10 24.83
C MET A 272 -8.15 23.06 23.78
N ALA A 273 -7.01 23.25 23.09
CA ALA A 273 -6.48 22.28 22.14
C ALA A 273 -5.95 21.02 22.83
N GLN A 274 -5.31 21.16 24.00
CA GLN A 274 -4.79 20.01 24.76
C GLN A 274 -5.93 19.10 25.25
N ASP A 275 -6.98 19.69 25.83
CA ASP A 275 -8.15 18.94 26.31
C ASP A 275 -8.92 18.31 25.14
N ALA A 276 -9.17 19.09 24.08
CA ALA A 276 -9.83 18.59 22.87
C ALA A 276 -9.05 17.45 22.21
N PHE A 277 -7.71 17.56 22.12
CA PHE A 277 -6.85 16.53 21.55
C PHE A 277 -6.90 15.22 22.34
N ARG A 278 -6.90 15.28 23.67
CA ARG A 278 -7.05 14.10 24.54
C ARG A 278 -8.43 13.44 24.38
N GLU A 279 -9.51 14.20 24.46
CA GLU A 279 -10.88 13.67 24.32
C GLU A 279 -11.11 13.03 22.94
N VAL A 280 -10.69 13.73 21.88
CA VAL A 280 -10.78 13.24 20.49
C VAL A 280 -9.90 12.02 20.26
N GLY A 281 -8.66 12.04 20.74
CA GLY A 281 -7.70 10.95 20.58
C GLY A 281 -8.23 9.65 21.20
N ASN A 282 -8.74 9.73 22.43
CA ASN A 282 -9.36 8.59 23.12
C ASN A 282 -10.55 8.02 22.33
N ARG A 283 -11.49 8.87 21.88
CA ARG A 283 -12.64 8.41 21.08
C ARG A 283 -12.25 7.83 19.71
N LEU A 284 -11.22 8.38 19.07
CA LEU A 284 -10.70 7.83 17.80
C LEU A 284 -10.02 6.47 18.01
N GLN A 285 -9.27 6.31 19.10
CA GLN A 285 -8.65 5.04 19.47
C GLN A 285 -9.71 3.99 19.82
N GLU A 286 -10.69 4.34 20.65
CA GLU A 286 -11.82 3.48 21.03
C GLU A 286 -12.62 3.03 19.79
N ARG A 287 -12.99 3.96 18.89
CA ARG A 287 -13.68 3.63 17.64
C ARG A 287 -12.88 2.65 16.77
N ARG A 288 -11.55 2.82 16.69
CA ARG A 288 -10.66 1.89 15.94
C ARG A 288 -10.49 0.55 16.65
N HIS A 289 -10.50 0.51 17.98
CA HIS A 289 -10.43 -0.71 18.77
C HIS A 289 -11.71 -1.55 18.63
N LEU A 290 -12.89 -0.92 18.77
CA LEU A 290 -14.19 -1.57 18.54
C LEU A 290 -14.34 -2.06 17.09
N ASP A 291 -13.91 -1.26 16.11
CA ASP A 291 -13.89 -1.68 14.71
C ASP A 291 -13.00 -2.90 14.47
N LEU A 292 -11.82 -2.97 15.12
CA LEU A 292 -10.98 -4.16 15.10
C LEU A 292 -11.73 -5.34 15.73
N VAL A 293 -12.20 -5.22 16.98
CA VAL A 293 -12.83 -6.32 17.74
C VAL A 293 -14.05 -6.91 17.02
N TYR A 294 -14.92 -6.08 16.44
CA TYR A 294 -16.12 -6.55 15.74
C TYR A 294 -15.86 -7.08 14.32
N ASN A 295 -14.68 -6.84 13.73
CA ASN A 295 -14.34 -7.26 12.36
C ASN A 295 -13.04 -8.09 12.31
N PHE A 296 -12.64 -8.68 13.44
CA PHE A 296 -11.41 -9.47 13.55
C PHE A 296 -11.62 -10.92 13.10
N GLY A 297 -10.62 -11.50 12.43
CA GLY A 297 -10.56 -12.93 12.14
C GLY A 297 -11.44 -13.40 10.97
N SER A 298 -12.04 -14.57 11.13
CA SER A 298 -12.90 -15.26 10.14
C SER A 298 -13.85 -16.24 10.82
N HIS A 299 -14.57 -17.04 10.02
CA HIS A 299 -15.45 -18.12 10.47
C HIS A 299 -14.76 -19.16 11.38
N LEU A 300 -13.43 -19.23 11.36
CA LEU A 300 -12.62 -20.08 12.25
C LEU A 300 -12.51 -19.50 13.68
N THR A 301 -12.67 -18.19 13.85
CA THR A 301 -12.52 -17.48 15.13
C THR A 301 -13.84 -16.94 15.69
N ASP A 302 -14.91 -16.90 14.90
CA ASP A 302 -16.25 -16.40 15.29
C ASP A 302 -16.81 -17.08 16.56
N GLN A 303 -16.38 -18.30 16.86
CA GLN A 303 -16.82 -19.08 18.03
C GLN A 303 -15.91 -18.93 19.26
N TYR A 304 -14.89 -18.07 19.21
CA TYR A 304 -13.96 -17.86 20.32
C TYR A 304 -14.67 -17.44 21.62
N ARG A 305 -14.33 -18.09 22.72
CA ARG A 305 -14.81 -17.77 24.07
C ARG A 305 -13.62 -17.76 25.03
N PRO A 306 -13.41 -16.70 25.84
CA PRO A 306 -12.32 -16.67 26.81
C PRO A 306 -12.32 -17.83 27.82
N GLY A 307 -13.51 -18.33 28.18
CA GLY A 307 -13.67 -19.46 29.10
C GLY A 307 -13.35 -20.85 28.51
N THR A 308 -13.03 -20.97 27.22
CA THR A 308 -12.62 -22.23 26.58
C THR A 308 -11.11 -22.29 26.29
N ASP A 309 -10.31 -21.42 26.93
CA ASP A 309 -8.85 -21.44 26.83
C ASP A 309 -8.29 -22.70 27.53
N PRO A 310 -7.56 -23.60 26.82
CA PRO A 310 -6.96 -24.80 27.42
C PRO A 310 -6.02 -24.51 28.59
N ALA A 311 -5.40 -23.31 28.64
CA ALA A 311 -4.52 -22.91 29.74
C ALA A 311 -5.25 -22.65 31.07
N LEU A 312 -6.58 -22.69 31.10
CA LEU A 312 -7.36 -22.68 32.35
C LEU A 312 -7.39 -24.06 33.02
N VAL A 313 -7.19 -25.14 32.25
CA VAL A 313 -7.24 -26.53 32.73
C VAL A 313 -5.83 -27.13 32.84
N ASP A 314 -4.93 -26.81 31.90
CA ASP A 314 -3.55 -27.29 31.90
C ASP A 314 -2.60 -26.32 32.66
N PRO A 315 -2.08 -26.69 33.84
CA PRO A 315 -1.21 -25.83 34.64
C PRO A 315 0.20 -25.68 34.06
N ASP A 316 0.69 -26.64 33.27
CA ASP A 316 2.01 -26.60 32.64
C ASP A 316 1.99 -25.72 31.39
N LEU A 317 0.91 -25.78 30.59
CA LEU A 317 0.63 -24.79 29.55
C LEU A 317 0.52 -23.40 30.16
N ALA A 318 -0.25 -23.21 31.23
CA ALA A 318 -0.36 -21.93 31.93
C ALA A 318 1.00 -21.41 32.47
N LYS A 319 1.85 -22.31 32.97
CA LYS A 319 3.23 -22.01 33.41
C LYS A 319 4.12 -21.62 32.24
N ARG A 320 3.99 -22.27 31.08
CA ARG A 320 4.72 -21.91 29.86
C ARG A 320 4.26 -20.57 29.30
N LEU A 321 2.96 -20.31 29.22
CA LEU A 321 2.42 -19.03 28.74
C LEU A 321 2.83 -17.85 29.65
N ARG A 322 2.87 -18.04 30.97
CA ARG A 322 3.43 -17.05 31.90
C ARG A 322 4.90 -16.72 31.60
N LYS A 323 5.75 -17.74 31.38
CA LYS A 323 7.16 -17.54 30.95
C LYS A 323 7.25 -16.82 29.60
N ASN A 324 6.45 -17.24 28.61
CA ASN A 324 6.39 -16.59 27.31
C ASN A 324 5.99 -15.10 27.44
N ARG A 325 5.03 -14.77 28.32
CA ARG A 325 4.60 -13.39 28.58
C ARG A 325 5.71 -12.52 29.18
N MET A 326 6.50 -13.05 30.11
CA MET A 326 7.66 -12.34 30.66
C MET A 326 8.67 -12.00 29.56
N VAL A 327 9.09 -13.00 28.77
CA VAL A 327 10.03 -12.81 27.65
C VAL A 327 9.49 -11.84 26.61
N ALA A 328 8.19 -11.87 26.30
CA ALA A 328 7.57 -10.95 25.36
C ALA A 328 7.57 -9.50 25.86
N LEU A 329 7.34 -9.27 27.16
CA LEU A 329 7.41 -7.92 27.74
C LEU A 329 8.83 -7.37 27.73
N THR A 330 9.82 -8.15 28.17
CA THR A 330 11.24 -7.75 28.12
C THR A 330 11.67 -7.43 26.70
N ARG A 331 11.37 -8.30 25.71
CA ARG A 331 11.75 -8.05 24.31
C ARG A 331 11.11 -6.81 23.69
N LEU A 332 9.91 -6.42 24.12
CA LEU A 332 9.30 -5.16 23.65
C LEU A 332 10.05 -3.96 24.23
N ASP A 333 10.38 -4.01 25.52
CA ASP A 333 11.11 -2.96 26.22
C ASP A 333 12.56 -2.81 25.72
N ASP A 334 13.24 -3.94 25.48
CA ASP A 334 14.59 -4.00 24.88
C ASP A 334 14.64 -3.27 23.53
N VAL A 335 13.62 -3.49 22.67
CA VAL A 335 13.55 -2.86 21.35
C VAL A 335 13.29 -1.36 21.46
N ILE A 336 12.38 -0.93 22.33
CA ILE A 336 12.09 0.50 22.54
C ILE A 336 13.32 1.21 23.11
N SER A 337 13.94 0.64 24.14
CA SER A 337 15.15 1.17 24.78
C SER A 337 16.32 1.26 23.80
N ARG A 338 16.54 0.23 22.98
CA ARG A 338 17.58 0.25 21.94
C ARG A 338 17.37 1.37 20.91
N TYR A 339 16.14 1.60 20.46
CA TYR A 339 15.89 2.68 19.50
C TYR A 339 15.92 4.08 20.12
N ALA A 340 15.63 4.21 21.42
CA ALA A 340 15.87 5.44 22.16
C ALA A 340 17.37 5.75 22.28
N GLN A 341 18.18 4.79 22.70
CA GLN A 341 19.65 4.92 22.78
C GLN A 341 20.28 5.31 21.43
N LEU A 342 19.87 4.65 20.33
CA LEU A 342 20.35 4.99 18.98
C LEU A 342 19.94 6.42 18.54
N GLN A 343 18.83 6.96 19.06
CA GLN A 343 18.46 8.35 18.82
C GLN A 343 19.37 9.30 19.63
N ASP A 344 19.57 9.02 20.92
CA ASP A 344 20.43 9.83 21.80
C ASP A 344 21.87 9.90 21.25
N GLU A 345 22.47 8.76 20.89
CA GLU A 345 23.80 8.66 20.26
C GLU A 345 23.88 9.51 18.98
N SER A 346 22.87 9.41 18.10
CA SER A 346 22.82 10.18 16.86
C SER A 346 22.66 11.68 17.09
N GLU A 347 21.91 12.10 18.12
CA GLU A 347 21.78 13.51 18.48
C GLU A 347 23.07 14.06 19.11
N GLU A 348 23.77 13.26 19.93
CA GLU A 348 25.08 13.63 20.49
C GLU A 348 26.15 13.77 19.41
N GLU A 349 26.21 12.84 18.45
CA GLU A 349 27.08 12.97 17.28
C GLU A 349 26.78 14.26 16.49
N GLU A 350 25.51 14.58 16.24
CA GLU A 350 25.14 15.80 15.52
C GLU A 350 25.53 17.07 16.29
N ARG A 351 25.32 17.08 17.63
CA ARG A 351 25.75 18.17 18.52
C ARG A 351 27.28 18.31 18.53
N ALA A 352 28.03 17.21 18.54
CA ALA A 352 29.49 17.21 18.47
C ALA A 352 30.01 17.76 17.13
N ARG A 353 29.44 17.32 16.01
CA ARG A 353 29.76 17.85 14.67
C ARG A 353 29.45 19.34 14.56
N LYS A 354 28.32 19.81 15.10
CA LYS A 354 27.96 21.24 15.17
C LYS A 354 28.89 22.08 16.07
N ARG A 355 29.53 21.47 17.07
CA ARG A 355 30.56 22.12 17.91
C ARG A 355 31.93 22.18 17.21
N ALA A 356 32.30 21.14 16.47
CA ALA A 356 33.56 21.09 15.71
C ALA A 356 33.54 21.92 14.41
N ALA A 357 32.35 22.32 13.93
CA ALA A 357 32.16 23.21 12.79
C ALA A 357 31.94 24.69 13.18
N ARG A 358 32.25 25.05 14.43
CA ARG A 358 32.26 26.41 14.98
C ARG A 358 33.67 26.75 15.46
#